data_AF-A0A2G6ET15-F1
#
_entry.id   AF-A0A2G6ET15-F1
#
_cell.length_a   1.000
_cell.length_b   1.000
_cell.length_c   1.000
_cell.angle_alpha   90.00
_cell.angle_beta   90.00
_cell.angle_gamma   90.00
#
_symmetry.space_group_name_H-M   'P 1'
#
loop_
_entity.id
_entity.type
_entity.pdbx_description
1 polymer ?
#
loop_
_entity_poly.entity_id
_entity_poly.type
_entity_poly.pdbx_seq_one_letter_code
_entity_poly.pdbx_strand_id
1 'polypeptide(L)'
;MIKLFPVLLSLSALLLNSGLSNTALASDINDLSNNKRGAVFMTSFEGTNAPILAGCQILPQNNIWNTAIDNLPVHENNAAYISSVGGDTPLHADFGTVWQNTDIGIPYNVIPNNQAFVPIKFDYWDESDLNANACDTNNNADTGCYPIPANPNIEG
;
A
#
# COMPACT_ATOMS: atom_id res chain seq x y z
N MET A 1 -52.16 28.67 -18.96
CA MET A 1 -50.96 27.92 -18.53
C MET A 1 -50.35 28.68 -17.37
N ILE A 2 -50.31 28.07 -16.19
CA ILE A 2 -50.12 28.73 -14.89
C ILE A 2 -48.65 29.15 -14.70
N LYS A 3 -48.45 30.39 -14.25
CA LYS A 3 -47.17 30.98 -13.81
C LYS A 3 -46.78 30.40 -12.44
N LEU A 4 -45.49 30.14 -12.21
CA LEU A 4 -44.86 30.39 -10.89
C LEU A 4 -43.33 30.52 -11.02
N PHE A 5 -42.83 31.72 -10.72
CA PHE A 5 -41.50 32.09 -10.22
C PHE A 5 -41.77 32.87 -8.91
N PRO A 6 -40.79 33.22 -8.05
CA PRO A 6 -39.42 32.72 -7.76
C PRO A 6 -39.20 32.51 -6.22
N VAL A 7 -37.98 32.24 -5.75
CA VAL A 7 -37.26 32.94 -4.64
C VAL A 7 -36.09 32.10 -4.10
N LEU A 8 -34.89 32.70 -4.14
CA LEU A 8 -33.63 32.31 -3.51
C LEU A 8 -33.71 32.35 -1.98
N LEU A 9 -32.88 31.57 -1.27
CA LEU A 9 -32.02 32.17 -0.22
C LEU A 9 -30.78 31.31 0.08
N SER A 10 -29.64 32.00 0.15
CA SER A 10 -28.32 31.53 0.56
C SER A 10 -28.24 31.16 2.04
N LEU A 11 -27.36 30.21 2.40
CA LEU A 11 -26.63 30.32 3.66
C LEU A 11 -25.23 29.70 3.52
N SER A 12 -24.23 30.57 3.38
CA SER A 12 -22.83 30.23 3.67
C SER A 12 -22.64 30.33 5.19
N ALA A 13 -22.06 29.29 5.81
CA ALA A 13 -21.48 29.40 7.14
C ALA A 13 -20.01 28.94 7.06
N LEU A 14 -19.14 29.93 7.19
CA LEU A 14 -17.71 29.83 7.46
C LEU A 14 -17.54 29.85 8.99
N LEU A 15 -16.71 28.99 9.58
CA LEU A 15 -15.96 29.13 10.86
C LEU A 15 -15.24 27.78 11.11
N LEU A 16 -13.93 27.72 10.88
CA LEU A 16 -12.83 27.92 11.84
C LEU A 16 -12.70 26.83 12.93
N ASN A 17 -11.58 26.13 12.80
CA ASN A 17 -10.82 25.35 13.77
C ASN A 17 -11.12 25.65 15.25
N SER A 18 -11.65 24.66 15.99
CA SER A 18 -11.31 24.44 17.40
C SER A 18 -11.62 22.99 17.76
N GLY A 19 -10.68 22.35 18.46
CA GLY A 19 -10.67 20.91 18.74
C GLY A 19 -11.96 20.39 19.35
N LEU A 20 -12.48 19.30 18.78
CA LEU A 20 -13.44 18.45 19.44
C LEU A 20 -12.71 17.20 19.89
N SER A 21 -12.55 17.11 21.21
CA SER A 21 -12.08 15.95 21.94
C SER A 21 -12.94 14.72 21.62
N ASN A 22 -12.29 13.59 21.35
CA ASN A 22 -12.92 12.28 21.18
C ASN A 22 -13.48 11.75 22.52
N THR A 23 -14.62 12.28 22.96
CA THR A 23 -15.37 11.74 24.10
C THR A 23 -16.87 11.80 23.84
N ALA A 24 -17.36 11.15 22.78
CA ALA A 24 -18.82 11.01 22.56
C ALA A 24 -19.23 9.89 21.57
N LEU A 25 -18.50 8.77 21.46
CA LEU A 25 -18.78 7.73 20.44
C LEU A 25 -19.06 6.32 21.00
N ALA A 26 -19.31 6.16 22.30
CA ALA A 26 -19.47 4.83 22.91
C ALA A 26 -20.93 4.39 23.16
N SER A 27 -21.95 5.20 22.85
CA SER A 27 -23.35 4.84 23.17
C SER A 27 -24.17 4.27 22.01
N ASP A 28 -23.74 4.44 20.76
CA ASP A 28 -24.70 4.35 19.64
C ASP A 28 -24.58 3.07 18.79
N ILE A 29 -23.72 2.10 19.16
CA ILE A 29 -23.52 0.86 18.39
C ILE A 29 -24.60 -0.22 18.65
N ASN A 30 -25.35 -0.15 19.75
CA ASN A 30 -26.29 -1.21 20.11
C ASN A 30 -27.68 -1.14 19.43
N ASP A 31 -27.95 -0.16 18.54
CA ASP A 31 -29.26 0.02 17.91
C ASP A 31 -29.31 -0.33 16.41
N LEU A 32 -28.45 -1.24 15.95
CA LEU A 32 -28.40 -1.67 14.54
C LEU A 32 -29.21 -2.96 14.23
N SER A 33 -30.05 -3.43 15.15
CA SER A 33 -30.87 -4.63 14.91
C SER A 33 -32.12 -4.40 14.06
N ASN A 34 -32.48 -3.17 13.70
CA ASN A 34 -33.72 -2.87 12.97
C ASN A 34 -33.50 -1.97 11.75
N ASN A 35 -33.17 -2.62 10.63
CA ASN A 35 -33.02 -2.06 9.28
C ASN A 35 -34.04 -0.95 8.91
N LYS A 36 -33.62 0.32 8.96
CA LYS A 36 -34.20 1.43 8.19
C LYS A 36 -33.13 2.42 7.75
N ARG A 37 -32.63 2.25 6.53
CA ARG A 37 -32.14 3.31 5.62
C ARG A 37 -31.50 4.53 6.30
N GLY A 38 -30.31 4.35 6.86
CA GLY A 38 -29.42 5.44 7.24
C GLY A 38 -28.09 5.20 6.55
N ALA A 39 -27.65 6.13 5.71
CA ALA A 39 -26.31 6.09 5.15
C ALA A 39 -25.31 6.10 6.31
N VAL A 40 -24.67 4.96 6.55
CA VAL A 40 -23.46 4.92 7.37
C VAL A 40 -22.43 5.72 6.58
N PHE A 41 -22.22 6.97 6.98
CA PHE A 41 -21.05 7.72 6.56
C PHE A 41 -19.85 6.94 7.09
N MET A 42 -19.32 6.05 6.26
CA MET A 42 -17.96 5.55 6.40
C MET A 42 -17.09 6.78 6.48
N THR A 43 -16.61 7.11 7.67
CA THR A 43 -15.54 8.07 7.83
C THR A 43 -14.41 7.56 6.93
N SER A 44 -14.05 8.35 5.92
CA SER A 44 -12.88 8.07 5.09
C SER A 44 -11.72 7.79 6.02
N PHE A 45 -11.14 6.60 5.93
CA PHE A 45 -9.78 6.42 6.39
C PHE A 45 -8.95 7.39 5.55
N GLU A 46 -8.56 8.51 6.16
CA GLU A 46 -7.50 9.36 5.65
C GLU A 46 -6.25 8.49 5.64
N GLY A 47 -6.07 7.75 4.55
CA GLY A 47 -4.86 6.97 4.33
C GLY A 47 -3.68 7.90 4.45
N THR A 48 -2.68 7.50 5.24
CA THR A 48 -1.38 8.17 5.23
C THR A 48 -0.93 8.32 3.77
N ASN A 49 -0.30 9.46 3.44
CA ASN A 49 0.17 9.70 2.08
C ASN A 49 0.92 8.47 1.56
N ALA A 50 0.43 7.91 0.44
CA ALA A 50 1.03 6.73 -0.14
C ALA A 50 2.52 6.98 -0.41
N PRO A 51 3.41 5.99 -0.19
CA PRO A 51 4.81 6.15 -0.49
C PRO A 51 5.03 6.54 -1.95
N ILE A 52 5.87 7.56 -2.14
CA ILE A 52 6.31 8.02 -3.46
C ILE A 52 7.78 7.63 -3.60
N LEU A 53 8.09 6.86 -4.63
CA LEU A 53 9.46 6.49 -4.99
C LEU A 53 9.76 7.05 -6.37
N ALA A 54 10.82 7.85 -6.48
CA ALA A 54 11.25 8.46 -7.74
C ALA A 54 10.14 9.23 -8.50
N GLY A 55 9.20 9.85 -7.78
CA GLY A 55 8.07 10.57 -8.35
C GLY A 55 6.89 9.69 -8.77
N CYS A 56 7.00 8.37 -8.61
CA CYS A 56 5.93 7.41 -8.84
C CYS A 56 5.30 6.98 -7.51
N GLN A 57 3.97 6.98 -7.45
CA GLN A 57 3.24 6.38 -6.34
C GLN A 57 3.27 4.86 -6.47
N ILE A 58 3.70 4.14 -5.42
CA ILE A 58 3.91 2.68 -5.51
C ILE A 58 2.57 1.90 -5.55
N LEU A 59 1.58 2.31 -4.76
CA LEU A 59 0.25 1.69 -4.68
C LEU A 59 -0.84 2.78 -4.66
N PRO A 60 -2.09 2.49 -5.10
CA PRO A 60 -3.21 3.42 -4.97
C PRO A 60 -3.33 4.01 -3.56
N GLN A 61 -3.76 5.26 -3.42
CA GLN A 61 -3.75 5.95 -2.13
C GLN A 61 -4.58 5.22 -1.07
N ASN A 62 -5.70 4.62 -1.49
CA ASN A 62 -6.60 3.83 -0.65
C ASN A 62 -6.27 2.32 -0.62
N ASN A 63 -5.08 1.92 -1.06
CA ASN A 63 -4.64 0.52 -0.95
C ASN A 63 -4.46 0.16 0.53
N ILE A 64 -4.89 -1.04 0.91
CA ILE A 64 -4.82 -1.51 2.30
C ILE A 64 -3.39 -1.47 2.86
N TRP A 65 -2.37 -1.67 2.03
CA TRP A 65 -0.96 -1.60 2.41
C TRP A 65 -0.47 -0.18 2.78
N ASN A 66 -1.24 0.86 2.45
CA ASN A 66 -1.00 2.24 2.88
C ASN A 66 -1.81 2.62 4.14
N THR A 67 -2.48 1.65 4.79
CA THR A 67 -3.25 1.89 6.02
C THR A 67 -2.33 1.84 7.23
N ALA A 68 -2.30 2.93 8.01
CA ALA A 68 -1.63 2.93 9.30
C ALA A 68 -2.34 1.97 10.28
N ILE A 69 -1.59 1.07 10.91
CA ILE A 69 -2.12 0.04 11.82
C ILE A 69 -1.73 0.22 13.28
N ASP A 70 -0.93 1.24 13.58
CA ASP A 70 -0.36 1.53 14.90
C ASP A 70 -1.40 1.87 15.98
N ASN A 71 -2.61 2.27 15.57
CA ASN A 71 -3.73 2.61 16.46
C ASN A 71 -4.91 1.63 16.38
N LEU A 72 -4.78 0.53 15.64
CA LEU A 72 -5.84 -0.47 15.53
C LEU A 72 -5.91 -1.36 16.79
N PRO A 73 -7.11 -1.82 17.18
CA PRO A 73 -7.23 -2.77 18.28
C PRO A 73 -6.56 -4.10 17.93
N VAL A 74 -5.96 -4.74 18.94
CA VAL A 74 -5.41 -6.09 18.78
C VAL A 74 -6.54 -7.06 18.42
N HIS A 75 -6.32 -7.86 17.38
CA HIS A 75 -7.30 -8.85 16.94
C HIS A 75 -7.56 -9.91 18.03
N GLU A 76 -8.80 -10.35 18.21
CA GLU A 76 -9.20 -11.31 19.26
C GLU A 76 -8.40 -12.63 19.20
N ASN A 77 -8.04 -13.07 17.99
CA ASN A 77 -7.24 -14.28 17.75
C ASN A 77 -5.72 -14.08 17.87
N ASN A 78 -5.22 -12.92 18.29
CA ASN A 78 -3.78 -12.62 18.35
C ASN A 78 -2.97 -13.69 19.10
N ALA A 79 -3.49 -14.18 20.24
CA ALA A 79 -2.83 -15.21 21.02
C ALA A 79 -2.68 -16.54 20.25
N ALA A 80 -3.68 -16.90 19.43
CA ALA A 80 -3.62 -18.10 18.59
C ALA A 80 -2.59 -17.94 17.46
N TYR A 81 -2.51 -16.75 16.84
CA TYR A 81 -1.51 -16.46 15.81
C TYR A 81 -0.08 -16.53 16.37
N ILE A 82 0.18 -15.87 17.50
CA ILE A 82 1.50 -15.91 18.17
C ILE A 82 1.87 -17.35 18.54
N SER A 83 0.94 -18.12 19.10
CA SER A 83 1.15 -19.53 19.43
C SER A 83 1.52 -20.37 18.21
N SER A 84 0.89 -20.11 17.05
CA SER A 84 1.15 -20.86 15.81
C SER A 84 2.52 -20.59 15.19
N VAL A 85 3.08 -19.39 15.38
CA VAL A 85 4.40 -18.98 14.86
C VAL A 85 5.52 -19.42 15.80
N GLY A 86 5.21 -19.64 17.08
CA GLY A 86 6.17 -19.94 18.15
C GLY A 86 6.52 -18.66 18.90
N GLY A 87 5.69 -18.29 19.88
CA GLY A 87 5.76 -17.00 20.58
C GLY A 87 7.09 -16.71 21.29
N ASP A 88 7.83 -17.74 21.66
CA ASP A 88 9.15 -17.63 22.30
C ASP A 88 10.31 -17.99 21.35
N THR A 89 10.01 -18.35 20.10
CA THR A 89 11.04 -18.67 19.10
C THR A 89 11.74 -17.39 18.67
N PRO A 90 13.07 -17.27 18.86
CA PRO A 90 13.80 -16.10 18.39
C PRO A 90 13.67 -15.97 16.87
N LEU A 91 13.29 -14.79 16.41
CA LEU A 91 13.31 -14.49 14.99
C LEU A 91 14.74 -14.18 14.56
N HIS A 92 15.13 -14.72 13.40
CA HIS A 92 16.27 -14.18 12.66
C HIS A 92 15.81 -12.85 12.03
N ALA A 93 16.20 -11.73 12.64
CA ALA A 93 15.84 -10.43 12.12
C ALA A 93 16.64 -10.14 10.85
N ASP A 94 16.00 -10.33 9.71
CA ASP A 94 16.54 -9.94 8.40
C ASP A 94 16.20 -8.47 8.08
N PHE A 95 16.22 -7.63 9.13
CA PHE A 95 15.92 -6.21 9.06
C PHE A 95 17.13 -5.46 9.61
N GLY A 96 17.70 -4.59 8.80
CA GLY A 96 18.80 -3.73 9.20
C GLY A 96 19.11 -2.71 8.13
N THR A 97 19.70 -1.59 8.53
CA THR A 97 20.12 -0.53 7.59
C THR A 97 21.63 -0.48 7.46
N VAL A 98 22.37 -0.62 8.57
CA VAL A 98 23.83 -0.50 8.60
C VAL A 98 24.43 -1.56 9.53
N TRP A 99 25.48 -2.25 9.07
CA TRP A 99 26.33 -3.14 9.88
C TRP A 99 27.80 -2.81 9.64
N GLN A 100 28.59 -2.68 10.71
CA GLN A 100 30.02 -2.31 10.62
C GLN A 100 30.29 -1.05 9.76
N ASN A 101 29.40 -0.06 9.81
CA ASN A 101 29.43 1.17 9.01
C ASN A 101 29.23 0.98 7.50
N THR A 102 28.66 -0.16 7.09
CA THR A 102 28.28 -0.44 5.69
C THR A 102 26.78 -0.70 5.61
N ASP A 103 26.13 -0.20 4.55
CA ASP A 103 24.72 -0.49 4.29
C ASP A 103 24.52 -2.00 4.11
N ILE A 104 23.44 -2.54 4.67
CA ILE A 104 23.07 -3.96 4.55
C ILE A 104 21.71 -4.12 3.87
N GLY A 105 21.55 -5.23 3.14
CA GLY A 105 20.34 -5.57 2.40
C GLY A 105 20.52 -5.57 0.88
N ILE A 106 19.46 -5.94 0.16
CA ILE A 106 19.44 -6.03 -1.30
C ILE A 106 19.24 -4.62 -1.88
N PRO A 107 20.20 -4.08 -2.66
CA PRO A 107 20.04 -2.76 -3.25
C PRO A 107 19.00 -2.77 -4.37
N TYR A 108 18.38 -1.62 -4.60
CA TYR A 108 17.49 -1.40 -5.74
C TYR A 108 18.07 -0.38 -6.73
N ASN A 109 17.59 -0.43 -7.97
CA ASN A 109 17.96 0.50 -9.03
C ASN A 109 16.72 1.29 -9.46
N VAL A 110 16.80 2.62 -9.45
CA VAL A 110 15.79 3.49 -10.09
C VAL A 110 16.25 3.76 -11.51
N ILE A 111 15.48 3.30 -12.48
CA ILE A 111 15.79 3.40 -13.91
C ILE A 111 14.79 4.29 -14.64
N PRO A 112 15.17 4.95 -15.74
CA PRO A 112 14.22 5.66 -16.58
C PRO A 112 13.32 4.66 -17.34
N ASN A 113 12.12 5.09 -17.72
CA ASN A 113 11.14 4.25 -18.44
C ASN A 113 11.64 3.77 -19.83
N ASN A 114 12.71 4.37 -20.37
CA ASN A 114 13.34 3.98 -21.63
C ASN A 114 14.61 3.13 -21.44
N GLN A 115 14.82 2.56 -20.25
CA GLN A 115 15.91 1.61 -20.02
C GLN A 115 15.79 0.43 -20.99
N ALA A 116 16.88 0.17 -21.71
CA ALA A 116 16.94 -0.94 -22.65
C ALA A 116 16.83 -2.28 -21.90
N PHE A 117 16.08 -3.20 -22.50
CA PHE A 117 15.92 -4.56 -22.02
C PHE A 117 17.13 -5.41 -22.44
N VAL A 118 17.53 -6.33 -21.58
CA VAL A 118 18.59 -7.31 -21.86
C VAL A 118 18.06 -8.74 -21.67
N PRO A 119 18.48 -9.71 -22.49
CA PRO A 119 18.11 -11.11 -22.34
C PRO A 119 18.84 -11.74 -21.15
N ILE A 120 18.10 -12.29 -20.20
CA ILE A 120 18.57 -12.99 -19.01
C ILE A 120 18.11 -14.45 -19.09
N LYS A 121 19.05 -15.37 -18.92
CA LYS A 121 18.78 -16.81 -18.87
C LYS A 121 18.58 -17.24 -17.41
N PHE A 122 17.53 -18.01 -17.14
CA PHE A 122 17.21 -18.49 -15.80
C PHE A 122 17.45 -20.00 -15.69
N ASP A 123 18.03 -20.42 -14.57
CA ASP A 123 18.15 -21.84 -14.23
C ASP A 123 16.80 -22.45 -13.81
N TYR A 124 15.94 -21.62 -13.19
CA TYR A 124 14.58 -21.95 -12.73
C TYR A 124 13.56 -21.03 -13.40
N TRP A 125 13.47 -21.15 -14.73
CA TRP A 125 12.66 -20.24 -15.56
C TRP A 125 11.16 -20.31 -15.28
N ASP A 126 10.66 -21.45 -14.80
CA ASP A 126 9.26 -21.69 -14.46
C ASP A 126 8.81 -20.98 -13.17
N GLU A 127 9.76 -20.45 -12.39
CA GLU A 127 9.51 -19.59 -11.24
C GLU A 127 9.63 -18.08 -11.59
N SER A 128 9.86 -17.75 -12.87
CA SER A 128 10.15 -16.39 -13.33
C SER A 128 9.11 -15.86 -14.33
N ASP A 129 8.86 -14.54 -14.32
CA ASP A 129 8.09 -13.88 -15.39
C ASP A 129 9.03 -13.46 -16.52
N LEU A 130 9.09 -14.27 -17.57
CA LEU A 130 10.12 -14.10 -18.58
C LEU A 130 9.89 -12.88 -19.49
N ASN A 131 8.67 -12.39 -19.70
CA ASN A 131 8.40 -11.42 -20.77
C ASN A 131 9.15 -11.76 -22.09
N ALA A 132 9.11 -13.04 -22.49
CA ALA A 132 10.02 -13.62 -23.50
C ALA A 132 9.95 -12.90 -24.87
N ASN A 133 8.82 -12.29 -25.20
CA ASN A 133 8.57 -11.68 -26.51
C ASN A 133 9.33 -10.37 -26.79
N ALA A 134 10.02 -9.79 -25.80
CA ALA A 134 10.61 -8.44 -25.93
C ALA A 134 12.07 -8.42 -26.45
N CYS A 135 12.84 -9.50 -26.28
CA CYS A 135 14.28 -9.50 -26.54
C CYS A 135 14.89 -10.89 -26.84
N ASP A 136 14.11 -11.97 -26.72
CA ASP A 136 14.58 -13.30 -27.11
C ASP A 136 14.31 -13.56 -28.60
N THR A 137 15.35 -13.37 -29.41
CA THR A 137 15.28 -13.60 -30.86
C THR A 137 15.34 -15.09 -31.23
N ASN A 138 15.58 -15.98 -30.26
CA ASN A 138 15.79 -17.41 -30.49
C ASN A 138 14.67 -18.28 -29.92
N ASN A 139 13.68 -17.68 -29.25
CA ASN A 139 12.52 -18.36 -28.67
C ASN A 139 12.90 -19.50 -27.71
N ASN A 140 13.91 -19.24 -26.88
CA ASN A 140 14.35 -20.02 -25.74
C ASN A 140 13.33 -19.90 -24.59
N ALA A 141 12.79 -21.03 -24.15
CA ALA A 141 11.82 -21.07 -23.06
C ALA A 141 12.36 -20.61 -21.70
N ASP A 142 13.69 -20.54 -21.54
CA ASP A 142 14.38 -20.19 -20.29
C ASP A 142 14.93 -18.75 -20.25
N THR A 143 14.63 -17.96 -21.26
CA THR A 143 15.18 -16.61 -21.42
C THR A 143 14.09 -15.56 -21.23
N GLY A 144 14.35 -14.59 -20.35
CA GLY A 144 13.48 -13.46 -20.11
C GLY A 144 14.12 -12.10 -20.33
N CYS A 145 13.30 -11.06 -20.43
CA CYS A 145 13.71 -9.72 -20.81
C CYS A 145 13.50 -8.73 -19.68
N TYR A 146 14.59 -8.16 -19.18
CA TYR A 146 14.56 -7.29 -18.00
C TYR A 146 15.31 -5.97 -18.26
N PRO A 147 14.83 -4.84 -17.72
CA PRO A 147 15.46 -3.54 -17.90
C PRO A 147 16.62 -3.34 -16.90
N ILE A 148 17.65 -4.18 -16.98
CA ILE A 148 18.82 -4.10 -16.09
C ILE A 148 19.79 -3.03 -16.62
N PRO A 149 20.17 -2.01 -15.81
CA PRO A 149 21.13 -0.99 -16.22
C PRO A 149 22.54 -1.60 -16.36
N ALA A 150 23.43 -0.95 -17.12
CA ALA A 150 24.78 -1.48 -17.36
C ALA A 150 25.64 -1.60 -16.09
N ASN A 151 25.37 -0.80 -15.07
CA ASN A 151 26.03 -0.82 -13.76
C ASN A 151 24.96 -0.92 -12.67
N PRO A 152 24.31 -2.07 -12.51
CA PRO A 152 23.30 -2.23 -11.47
C PRO A 152 23.99 -2.24 -10.11
N ASN A 153 23.34 -1.67 -9.10
CA ASN A 153 23.68 -2.00 -7.72
C ASN A 153 23.40 -3.49 -7.50
N ILE A 154 24.40 -4.23 -7.02
CA ILE A 154 24.35 -5.66 -6.74
C ILE A 154 24.65 -5.88 -5.26
N GLU A 155 23.92 -6.81 -4.63
CA GLU A 155 24.18 -7.25 -3.25
C GLU A 155 25.57 -7.90 -3.15
N GLY A 156 26.31 -7.61 -2.08
CA GLY A 156 27.71 -8.02 -1.88
C GLY A 156 27.96 -8.69 -0.54
#